data_AF-T0R8P6-F1
#
_entry.id   AF-T0R8P6-F1
#
_cell.length_a   1.000
_cell.length_b   1.000
_cell.length_c   1.000
_cell.angle_alpha   90.00
_cell.angle_beta   90.00
_cell.angle_gamma   90.00
#
_symmetry.space_group_name_H-M   'P 1'
#
loop_
_entity.id
_entity.type
_entity.pdbx_description
1 polymer ?
#
loop_
_entity_poly.entity_id
_entity_poly.type
_entity_poly.pdbx_seq_one_letter_code
_entity_poly.pdbx_strand_id
1 'polypeptide(L)'
;MNQQQFRGKICDSMNNKVLCNFNIEAPKVDMKDKLMFNFKNILFSSAEKRFLTSTIREKLYSYQHINEKEIMIHAEKLINQINSSTSNNLHIEASEVGAYICLAAAYSGKINKDKIVTFTLSSFPVMIFPKHLSKTCNKNTFITMTLSEKCWLKPFTTLNTPPKHLNIEIKTDDADDQFYYQAA
;
A
#
# COMPACT_ATOMS: atom_id res chain seq x y z
N MET A 1 -3.29 -28.06 -5.46
CA MET A 1 -2.34 -26.94 -5.46
C MET A 1 -2.98 -25.81 -4.66
N ASN A 2 -2.40 -25.42 -3.52
CA ASN A 2 -2.94 -24.33 -2.72
C ASN A 2 -2.64 -23.00 -3.43
N GLN A 3 -3.69 -22.25 -3.79
CA GLN A 3 -3.55 -20.87 -4.25
C GLN A 3 -3.04 -20.03 -3.08
N GLN A 4 -2.04 -19.17 -3.33
CA GLN A 4 -1.62 -18.21 -2.32
C GLN A 4 -2.73 -17.19 -2.08
N GLN A 5 -2.87 -16.75 -0.84
CA GLN A 5 -3.87 -15.77 -0.41
C GLN A 5 -3.16 -14.56 0.20
N PHE A 6 -3.56 -13.38 -0.24
CA PHE A 6 -3.26 -12.13 0.44
C PHE A 6 -4.24 -11.96 1.59
N ARG A 7 -3.75 -12.17 2.81
CA ARG A 7 -4.56 -12.03 4.03
C ARG A 7 -3.94 -11.02 4.97
N GLY A 8 -4.79 -10.25 5.64
CA GLY A 8 -4.34 -9.26 6.59
C GLY A 8 -5.48 -8.54 7.29
N LYS A 9 -5.09 -7.57 8.10
CA LYS A 9 -5.99 -6.69 8.84
C LYS A 9 -5.58 -5.24 8.65
N ILE A 10 -6.58 -4.36 8.64
CA ILE A 10 -6.44 -2.91 8.63
C ILE A 10 -6.94 -2.42 9.97
N CYS A 11 -6.10 -1.67 10.68
CA CYS A 11 -6.35 -1.27 12.06
C CYS A 11 -6.42 0.25 12.18
N ASP A 12 -7.28 0.74 13.06
CA ASP A 12 -7.20 2.06 13.65
C ASP A 12 -6.27 1.98 14.88
N SER A 13 -5.05 2.49 14.76
CA SER A 13 -4.05 2.34 15.82
C SER A 13 -4.30 3.25 17.02
N MET A 14 -4.99 4.39 16.85
CA MET A 14 -5.38 5.25 17.96
C MET A 14 -6.38 4.57 18.90
N ASN A 15 -7.33 3.84 18.31
CA ASN A 15 -8.38 3.16 19.06
C ASN A 15 -8.12 1.65 19.26
N ASN A 16 -6.95 1.16 18.85
CA ASN A 16 -6.57 -0.25 18.83
C ASN A 16 -7.69 -1.17 18.28
N LYS A 17 -8.34 -0.72 17.20
CA LYS A 17 -9.54 -1.36 16.64
C LYS A 17 -9.25 -1.92 15.26
N VAL A 18 -9.63 -3.16 15.01
CA VAL A 18 -9.61 -3.71 13.64
C VAL A 18 -10.79 -3.14 12.87
N LEU A 19 -10.51 -2.44 11.77
CA LEU A 19 -11.53 -1.89 10.88
C LEU A 19 -11.92 -2.86 9.78
N CYS A 20 -10.96 -3.62 9.23
CA CYS A 20 -11.21 -4.53 8.14
C CYS A 20 -10.28 -5.74 8.19
N ASN A 21 -10.83 -6.94 8.10
CA ASN A 21 -10.08 -8.15 7.76
C ASN A 21 -10.29 -8.42 6.27
N PHE A 22 -9.22 -8.78 5.58
CA PHE A 22 -9.28 -9.12 4.16
C PHE A 22 -8.62 -10.45 3.86
N ASN A 23 -9.17 -11.12 2.84
CA ASN A 23 -8.60 -12.31 2.26
C ASN A 23 -8.87 -12.26 0.76
N ILE A 24 -7.82 -12.02 -0.02
CA ILE A 24 -7.88 -11.87 -1.48
C ILE A 24 -7.03 -12.97 -2.09
N GLU A 25 -7.62 -13.73 -3.00
CA GLU A 25 -6.88 -14.74 -3.75
C GLU A 25 -5.78 -14.08 -4.59
N ALA A 26 -4.54 -14.54 -4.41
CA ALA A 26 -3.45 -14.13 -5.28
C ALA A 26 -3.60 -14.84 -6.63
N PRO A 27 -3.27 -14.17 -7.75
CA PRO A 27 -3.29 -14.82 -9.05
C PRO A 27 -2.29 -15.99 -9.04
N LYS A 28 -2.65 -17.07 -9.73
CA LYS A 28 -1.71 -18.17 -9.98
C LYS A 28 -0.56 -17.64 -10.86
N VAL A 29 0.68 -17.85 -10.42
CA VAL A 29 1.87 -17.37 -11.13
C VAL A 29 2.66 -18.56 -11.67
N ASP A 30 2.70 -18.69 -12.99
CA ASP A 30 3.52 -19.70 -13.68
C ASP A 30 4.94 -19.17 -13.96
N MET A 31 5.86 -20.05 -14.37
CA MET A 31 7.25 -19.66 -14.66
C MET A 31 7.35 -18.57 -15.75
N LYS A 32 6.50 -18.66 -16.77
CA LYS A 32 6.43 -17.69 -17.88
C LYS A 32 6.06 -16.28 -17.40
N ASP A 33 5.27 -16.18 -16.33
CA ASP A 33 4.77 -14.92 -15.77
C ASP A 33 5.88 -14.18 -15.02
N LYS A 34 6.86 -14.93 -14.49
CA LYS A 34 8.03 -14.39 -13.80
C LYS A 34 9.13 -13.91 -14.76
N LEU A 35 8.97 -14.05 -16.08
CA LEU A 35 9.99 -13.63 -17.05
C LEU A 35 10.14 -12.10 -17.08
N MET A 36 11.38 -11.62 -17.26
CA MET A 36 11.72 -10.18 -17.20
C MET A 36 10.91 -9.32 -18.17
N PHE A 37 10.48 -9.86 -19.31
CA PHE A 37 9.72 -9.12 -20.30
C PHE A 37 8.34 -8.65 -19.79
N ASN A 38 7.75 -9.35 -18.81
CA ASN A 38 6.46 -8.96 -18.21
C ASN A 38 6.56 -7.69 -17.36
N PHE A 39 7.79 -7.32 -16.96
CA PHE A 39 8.05 -6.13 -16.15
C PHE A 39 8.68 -5.00 -16.95
N LYS A 40 8.74 -5.10 -18.29
CA LYS A 40 9.40 -4.10 -19.16
C LYS A 40 8.83 -2.68 -19.03
N ASN A 41 7.58 -2.57 -18.60
CA ASN A 41 6.88 -1.29 -18.40
C ASN A 41 7.32 -0.59 -17.10
N ILE A 42 7.92 -1.33 -16.17
CA ILE A 42 8.53 -0.78 -14.97
C ILE A 42 9.99 -0.54 -15.35
N LEU A 43 10.34 0.72 -15.62
CA LEU A 43 11.63 1.13 -16.17
C LEU A 43 12.75 1.03 -15.12
N PHE A 44 13.01 -0.19 -14.63
CA PHE A 44 14.06 -0.46 -13.65
C PHE A 44 15.43 -0.04 -14.16
N SER A 45 16.16 0.65 -13.30
CA SER A 45 17.59 0.93 -13.47
C SER A 45 18.42 -0.37 -13.48
N SER A 46 19.64 -0.28 -13.98
CA SER A 46 20.58 -1.42 -13.96
C SER A 46 20.89 -1.91 -12.54
N ALA A 47 20.88 -1.01 -11.55
CA ALA A 47 21.07 -1.36 -10.15
C ALA A 47 19.86 -2.13 -9.60
N GLU A 48 18.64 -1.62 -9.82
CA GLU A 48 17.39 -2.25 -9.38
C GLU A 48 17.20 -3.66 -9.96
N LYS A 49 17.59 -3.85 -11.24
CA LYS A 49 17.49 -5.16 -11.91
C LYS A 49 18.26 -6.27 -11.17
N ARG A 50 19.32 -5.95 -10.42
CA ARG A 50 20.08 -6.92 -9.62
C ARG A 50 19.26 -7.51 -8.47
N PHE A 51 18.23 -6.79 -8.01
CA PHE A 51 17.35 -7.20 -6.91
C PHE A 51 16.08 -7.92 -7.40
N LEU A 52 15.84 -8.02 -8.71
CA LEU A 52 14.67 -8.71 -9.30
C LEU A 52 14.80 -10.24 -9.28
N THR A 53 14.90 -10.80 -8.09
CA THR A 53 14.87 -12.26 -7.89
C THR A 53 13.55 -12.86 -8.38
N SER A 54 13.50 -14.19 -8.54
CA SER A 54 12.25 -14.86 -8.94
C SER A 54 11.09 -14.57 -7.97
N THR A 55 11.38 -14.49 -6.67
CA THR A 55 10.38 -14.19 -5.63
C THR A 55 9.85 -12.77 -5.74
N ILE A 56 10.72 -11.79 -6.02
CA ILE A 56 10.29 -10.40 -6.22
C ILE A 56 9.45 -10.28 -7.49
N ARG A 57 9.85 -10.94 -8.58
CA ARG A 57 9.09 -10.96 -9.84
C ARG A 57 7.71 -11.59 -9.66
N GLU A 58 7.63 -12.68 -8.91
CA GLU A 58 6.35 -13.29 -8.54
C GLU A 58 5.46 -12.31 -7.75
N LYS A 59 6.01 -11.67 -6.72
CA LYS A 59 5.28 -10.68 -5.91
C LYS A 59 4.77 -9.51 -6.77
N LEU A 60 5.63 -8.96 -7.63
CA LEU A 60 5.26 -7.87 -8.54
C LEU A 60 4.17 -8.29 -9.53
N TYR A 61 4.29 -9.49 -10.11
CA TYR A 61 3.27 -10.02 -11.02
C TYR A 61 1.92 -10.13 -10.31
N SER A 62 1.91 -10.58 -9.06
CA SER A 62 0.68 -10.65 -8.26
C SER A 62 0.06 -9.29 -7.98
N TYR A 63 0.85 -8.23 -7.77
CA TYR A 63 0.33 -6.86 -7.65
C TYR A 63 -0.21 -6.31 -8.98
N GLN A 64 0.45 -6.61 -10.10
CA GLN A 64 0.00 -6.18 -11.44
C GLN A 64 -1.33 -6.84 -11.85
N HIS A 65 -1.61 -8.04 -11.34
CA HIS A 65 -2.80 -8.84 -11.68
C HIS A 65 -3.69 -9.10 -10.46
N ILE A 66 -3.66 -8.20 -9.48
CA ILE A 66 -4.50 -8.33 -8.29
C ILE A 66 -5.97 -8.23 -8.67
N ASN A 67 -6.84 -8.97 -7.97
CA ASN A 67 -8.28 -8.91 -8.21
C ASN A 67 -8.85 -7.57 -7.70
N GLU A 68 -8.93 -6.59 -8.60
CA GLU A 68 -9.38 -5.24 -8.29
C GLU A 68 -10.83 -5.18 -7.78
N LYS A 69 -11.69 -6.13 -8.19
CA LYS A 69 -13.07 -6.20 -7.69
C LYS A 69 -13.07 -6.48 -6.18
N GLU A 70 -12.25 -7.43 -5.74
CA GLU A 70 -12.08 -7.74 -4.32
C GLU A 70 -11.47 -6.57 -3.55
N ILE A 71 -10.48 -5.87 -4.12
CA ILE A 71 -9.92 -4.64 -3.54
C ILE A 71 -11.03 -3.61 -3.30
N MET A 72 -11.91 -3.39 -4.27
CA MET A 72 -13.01 -2.43 -4.16
C MET A 72 -14.06 -2.86 -3.13
N ILE A 73 -14.39 -4.15 -3.05
CA ILE A 73 -15.30 -4.69 -2.02
C ILE A 73 -14.73 -4.41 -0.62
N HIS A 74 -13.44 -4.67 -0.41
CA HIS A 74 -12.80 -4.40 0.87
C HIS A 74 -12.64 -2.90 1.16
N ALA A 75 -12.38 -2.08 0.14
CA ALA A 75 -12.30 -0.64 0.27
C ALA A 75 -13.66 -0.04 0.68
N GLU A 76 -14.76 -0.51 0.10
CA GLU A 76 -16.11 -0.08 0.47
C GLU A 76 -16.47 -0.48 1.90
N LYS A 77 -16.11 -1.69 2.32
CA LYS A 77 -16.24 -2.11 3.74
C LYS A 77 -15.45 -1.19 4.67
N LEU A 78 -14.21 -0.85 4.32
CA LEU A 78 -13.37 0.05 5.10
C LEU A 78 -13.98 1.47 5.19
N ILE A 79 -14.45 2.03 4.08
CA ILE A 79 -15.12 3.34 4.04
C ILE A 79 -16.33 3.35 4.97
N ASN A 80 -17.16 2.31 4.93
CA ASN A 80 -18.33 2.21 5.79
C ASN A 80 -17.94 2.20 7.28
N GLN A 81 -16.85 1.51 7.63
CA GLN A 81 -16.32 1.49 9.01
C GLN A 81 -15.74 2.84 9.44
N ILE A 82 -15.04 3.55 8.54
CA ILE A 82 -14.53 4.91 8.79
C ILE A 82 -15.70 5.88 9.05
N ASN A 83 -16.69 5.87 8.17
CA ASN A 83 -17.81 6.81 8.22
C ASN A 83 -18.75 6.53 9.41
N SER A 84 -18.89 5.27 9.82
CA SER A 84 -19.69 4.88 11.00
C SER A 84 -18.92 5.00 12.33
N SER A 85 -17.62 5.28 12.29
CA SER A 85 -16.83 5.50 13.50
C SER A 85 -17.33 6.73 14.24
N THR A 86 -17.44 6.63 15.56
CA THR A 86 -17.75 7.77 16.43
C THR A 86 -16.58 8.76 16.50
N SER A 87 -15.34 8.29 16.30
CA SER A 87 -14.18 9.18 16.21
C SER A 87 -14.17 9.92 14.87
N ASN A 88 -13.86 11.21 14.92
CA ASN A 88 -13.62 12.00 13.72
C ASN A 88 -12.16 11.94 13.26
N ASN A 89 -11.24 11.54 14.15
CA ASN A 89 -9.82 11.37 13.85
C ASN A 89 -9.50 9.88 13.85
N LEU A 90 -9.03 9.35 12.72
CA LEU A 90 -8.62 7.96 12.61
C LEU A 90 -7.18 7.87 12.11
N HIS A 91 -6.41 6.95 12.70
CA HIS A 91 -5.07 6.61 12.23
C HIS A 91 -5.05 5.18 11.74
N ILE A 92 -5.04 5.00 10.42
CA ILE A 92 -5.22 3.70 9.78
C ILE A 92 -3.88 3.16 9.31
N GLU A 93 -3.50 2.01 9.82
CA GLU A 93 -2.28 1.32 9.45
C GLU A 93 -2.57 0.09 8.60
N ALA A 94 -1.83 -0.05 7.51
CA ALA A 94 -1.89 -1.22 6.66
C ALA A 94 -0.57 -1.47 5.93
N SER A 95 -0.34 -2.73 5.57
CA SER A 95 0.80 -3.13 4.76
C SER A 95 0.35 -3.98 3.58
N GLU A 96 1.24 -4.09 2.59
CA GLU A 96 1.06 -4.95 1.42
C GLU A 96 -0.27 -4.68 0.70
N VAL A 97 -1.08 -5.72 0.45
CA VAL A 97 -2.40 -5.59 -0.20
C VAL A 97 -3.38 -4.77 0.63
N GLY A 98 -3.24 -4.74 1.95
CA GLY A 98 -4.02 -3.85 2.81
C GLY A 98 -3.79 -2.38 2.48
N ALA A 99 -2.58 -2.02 2.04
CA ALA A 99 -2.28 -0.66 1.59
C ALA A 99 -2.99 -0.32 0.27
N TYR A 100 -3.14 -1.27 -0.66
CA TYR A 100 -3.94 -1.08 -1.87
C TYR A 100 -5.42 -0.83 -1.55
N ILE A 101 -5.97 -1.58 -0.60
CA ILE A 101 -7.34 -1.38 -0.09
C ILE A 101 -7.47 0.03 0.51
N CYS A 102 -6.51 0.46 1.32
CA CYS A 102 -6.50 1.80 1.91
C CYS A 102 -6.40 2.90 0.84
N LEU A 103 -5.55 2.75 -0.17
CA LEU A 103 -5.44 3.71 -1.27
C LEU A 103 -6.74 3.79 -2.07
N ALA A 104 -7.36 2.65 -2.40
CA ALA A 104 -8.65 2.63 -3.08
C ALA A 104 -9.74 3.30 -2.24
N ALA A 105 -9.72 3.11 -0.91
CA ALA A 105 -10.65 3.77 0.00
C ALA A 105 -10.42 5.29 0.06
N ALA A 106 -9.17 5.73 0.23
CA ALA A 106 -8.78 7.12 0.34
C ALA A 106 -9.12 7.92 -0.94
N TYR A 107 -8.85 7.35 -2.11
CA TYR A 107 -9.11 7.97 -3.41
C TYR A 107 -10.51 7.66 -3.98
N SER A 108 -11.41 7.06 -3.19
CA SER A 108 -12.79 6.77 -3.62
C SER A 108 -13.68 8.02 -3.69
N GLY A 109 -13.33 9.07 -2.96
CA GLY A 109 -14.17 10.25 -2.73
C GLY A 109 -15.38 10.00 -1.79
N LYS A 110 -15.48 8.82 -1.16
CA LYS A 110 -16.63 8.43 -0.33
C LYS A 110 -16.42 8.54 1.19
N ILE A 111 -15.22 8.91 1.65
CA ILE A 111 -14.97 9.19 3.07
C ILE A 111 -15.63 10.53 3.42
N ASN A 112 -16.43 10.56 4.50
CA ASN A 112 -17.17 11.74 4.90
C ASN A 112 -16.23 12.93 5.18
N LYS A 113 -16.68 14.15 4.87
CA LYS A 113 -15.85 15.37 4.91
C LYS A 113 -15.42 15.78 6.32
N ASP A 114 -16.21 15.43 7.32
CA ASP A 114 -15.94 15.66 8.75
C ASP A 114 -14.88 14.70 9.32
N LYS A 115 -14.55 13.61 8.62
CA LYS A 115 -13.51 12.67 9.04
C LYS A 115 -12.12 13.17 8.63
N ILE A 116 -11.22 13.20 9.60
CA ILE A 116 -9.79 13.37 9.42
C ILE A 116 -9.16 11.99 9.51
N VAL A 117 -8.57 11.54 8.41
CA VAL A 117 -8.03 10.18 8.30
C VAL A 117 -6.58 10.23 7.89
N THR A 118 -5.71 9.66 8.70
CA THR A 118 -4.29 9.48 8.37
C THR A 118 -4.07 8.01 8.03
N PHE A 119 -3.55 7.73 6.84
CA PHE A 119 -3.17 6.40 6.41
C PHE A 119 -1.64 6.25 6.48
N THR A 120 -1.16 5.33 7.31
CA THR A 120 0.24 4.95 7.38
C THR A 120 0.41 3.58 6.71
N LEU A 121 0.98 3.60 5.50
CA LEU A 121 1.02 2.46 4.60
C LEU A 121 2.45 1.96 4.42
N SER A 122 2.67 0.65 4.27
CA SER A 122 4.01 0.11 4.07
C SER A 122 4.06 -1.12 3.15
N SER A 123 5.25 -1.43 2.63
CA SER A 123 5.54 -2.69 1.92
C SER A 123 4.72 -2.99 0.65
N PHE A 124 4.26 -1.96 -0.08
CA PHE A 124 3.48 -2.09 -1.33
C PHE A 124 4.07 -1.24 -2.48
N PRO A 125 4.05 -1.75 -3.74
CA PRO A 125 4.67 -1.05 -4.88
C PRO A 125 3.74 0.05 -5.44
N VAL A 126 3.77 1.24 -4.83
CA VAL A 126 2.87 2.36 -5.16
C VAL A 126 2.86 2.75 -6.65
N MET A 127 3.98 2.64 -7.36
CA MET A 127 4.08 3.02 -8.77
C MET A 127 3.13 2.23 -9.68
N ILE A 128 2.81 0.98 -9.31
CA ILE A 128 1.94 0.09 -10.10
C ILE A 128 0.52 0.02 -9.54
N PHE A 129 0.11 1.01 -8.73
CA PHE A 129 -1.27 1.13 -8.32
C PHE A 129 -2.19 1.47 -9.52
N PRO A 130 -3.32 0.77 -9.72
CA PRO A 130 -4.16 0.99 -10.89
C PRO A 130 -4.83 2.37 -10.89
N LYS A 131 -4.52 3.19 -11.89
CA LYS A 131 -4.99 4.59 -11.99
C LYS A 131 -6.50 4.74 -11.97
N HIS A 132 -7.27 3.79 -12.50
CA HIS A 132 -8.74 3.87 -12.50
C HIS A 132 -9.37 3.63 -11.12
N LEU A 133 -8.60 3.10 -10.16
CA LEU A 133 -9.03 2.98 -8.76
C LEU A 133 -8.81 4.28 -7.98
N SER A 134 -8.01 5.21 -8.49
CA SER A 134 -7.85 6.54 -7.92
C SER A 134 -8.77 7.55 -8.61
N LYS A 135 -9.79 8.05 -7.90
CA LYS A 135 -10.72 9.08 -8.40
C LYS A 135 -10.42 10.42 -7.76
N THR A 136 -10.78 10.58 -6.49
CA THR A 136 -10.71 11.84 -5.77
C THR A 136 -10.36 11.57 -4.32
N CYS A 137 -9.43 12.36 -3.77
CA CYS A 137 -9.08 12.28 -2.35
C CYS A 137 -9.70 13.46 -1.59
N ASN A 138 -10.21 13.21 -0.39
CA ASN A 138 -10.69 14.24 0.50
C ASN A 138 -9.49 15.06 1.05
N LYS A 139 -9.66 16.37 1.24
CA LYS A 139 -8.62 17.26 1.80
C LYS A 139 -8.20 16.88 3.22
N ASN A 140 -9.11 16.24 3.97
CA ASN A 140 -8.86 15.77 5.33
C ASN A 140 -8.29 14.34 5.38
N THR A 141 -7.78 13.85 4.24
CA THR A 141 -7.15 12.54 4.15
C THR A 141 -5.66 12.69 3.84
N PHE A 142 -4.83 12.18 4.76
CA PHE A 142 -3.39 12.22 4.67
C PHE A 142 -2.88 10.79 4.45
N ILE A 143 -1.90 10.63 3.55
CA ILE A 143 -1.38 9.31 3.20
C ILE A 143 0.13 9.38 3.26
N THR A 144 0.71 8.55 4.12
CA THR A 144 2.14 8.41 4.29
C THR A 144 2.54 6.98 3.95
N MET A 145 3.54 6.81 3.10
CA MET A 145 4.17 5.54 2.82
C MET A 145 5.49 5.44 3.59
N THR A 146 5.60 4.44 4.45
CA THR A 146 6.81 4.19 5.25
C THR A 146 7.66 3.10 4.59
N LEU A 147 8.93 3.42 4.37
CA LEU A 147 9.96 2.53 3.84
C LEU A 147 10.92 2.14 4.96
N SER A 148 10.54 1.11 5.72
CA SER A 148 11.41 0.56 6.76
C SER A 148 12.64 -0.13 6.16
N GLU A 149 13.69 -0.31 6.96
CA GLU A 149 14.91 -1.01 6.52
C GLU A 149 14.65 -2.42 5.98
N LYS A 150 13.66 -3.11 6.56
CA LYS A 150 13.28 -4.48 6.18
C LYS A 150 12.31 -4.50 4.99
N CYS A 151 11.93 -3.35 4.44
CA CYS A 151 11.02 -3.25 3.32
C CYS A 151 11.68 -3.76 2.03
N TRP A 152 11.07 -4.79 1.42
CA TRP A 152 11.54 -5.37 0.16
C TRP A 152 11.57 -4.38 -1.01
N LEU A 153 10.90 -3.23 -0.89
CA LEU A 153 10.85 -2.16 -1.88
C LEU A 153 11.96 -1.12 -1.71
N LYS A 154 12.71 -1.15 -0.61
CA LYS A 154 13.79 -0.20 -0.34
C LYS A 154 14.80 -0.09 -1.50
N PRO A 155 15.24 -1.17 -2.17
CA PRO A 155 16.16 -1.04 -3.30
C PRO A 155 15.51 -0.57 -4.61
N PHE A 156 14.18 -0.38 -4.66
CA PHE A 156 13.42 -0.09 -5.88
C PHE A 156 12.78 1.31 -5.86
N THR A 157 13.59 2.33 -6.12
CA THR A 157 13.13 3.72 -6.32
C THR A 157 11.97 3.83 -7.33
N THR A 158 12.03 3.06 -8.42
CA THR A 158 11.01 3.02 -9.48
C THR A 158 9.68 2.45 -9.01
N LEU A 159 9.66 1.62 -7.95
CA LEU A 159 8.42 1.05 -7.41
C LEU A 159 7.87 1.85 -6.24
N ASN A 160 8.74 2.54 -5.51
CA ASN A 160 8.38 3.30 -4.31
C ASN A 160 8.07 4.78 -4.59
N THR A 161 8.32 5.27 -5.81
CA THR A 161 7.92 6.61 -6.25
C THR A 161 6.43 6.64 -6.63
N PRO A 162 5.59 7.44 -5.95
CA PRO A 162 4.18 7.57 -6.29
C PRO A 162 3.98 8.16 -7.70
N PRO A 163 3.01 7.65 -8.48
CA PRO A 163 2.66 8.24 -9.76
C PRO A 163 1.98 9.60 -9.52
N LYS A 164 2.09 10.53 -10.50
CA LYS A 164 1.65 11.93 -10.39
C LYS A 164 0.20 12.17 -9.93
N HIS A 165 -0.66 11.16 -10.05
CA HIS A 165 -2.08 11.24 -9.68
C HIS A 165 -2.35 10.88 -8.20
N LEU A 166 -1.32 10.40 -7.48
CA LEU A 166 -1.37 10.09 -6.06
C LEU A 166 -0.52 11.11 -5.29
N ASN A 167 -1.13 11.78 -4.33
CA ASN A 167 -0.46 12.57 -3.32
C ASN A 167 -0.18 11.68 -2.09
N ILE A 168 1.07 11.23 -1.96
CA ILE A 168 1.53 10.34 -0.90
C ILE A 168 2.88 10.86 -0.41
N GLU A 169 2.98 11.13 0.89
CA GLU A 169 4.25 11.47 1.54
C GLU A 169 5.07 10.20 1.73
N ILE A 170 6.35 10.20 1.36
CA ILE A 170 7.25 9.07 1.60
C ILE A 170 8.10 9.38 2.82
N LYS A 171 8.15 8.46 3.79
CA LYS A 171 9.06 8.50 4.93
C LYS A 171 9.97 7.29 4.91
N THR A 172 11.26 7.52 5.04
CA THR A 172 12.25 6.47 5.30
C THR A 172 12.47 6.38 6.79
N ASP A 173 12.47 5.16 7.34
CA ASP A 173 12.97 4.95 8.70
C ASP A 173 14.50 5.03 8.62
N ASP A 174 15.02 6.25 8.49
CA ASP A 174 16.44 6.50 8.74
C ASP A 174 16.56 6.67 10.24
N ALA A 175 17.15 5.67 10.89
CA ALA A 175 17.48 5.70 12.30
C ALA A 175 18.60 6.73 12.54
N ASP A 176 18.27 8.02 12.54
CA ASP A 176 19.19 9.12 12.90
C ASP A 176 18.48 10.29 13.60
N ASP A 177 17.36 10.03 14.30
CA ASP A 177 16.75 10.98 15.26
C ASP A 177 16.88 10.50 16.73
N GLN A 178 17.96 9.78 17.04
CA GLN A 178 18.38 9.54 18.42
C GLN A 178 19.90 9.75 18.54
N PHE A 179 20.29 10.62 19.49
CA PHE A 179 21.65 11.05 19.86
C PHE A 179 22.18 12.34 19.21
N TYR A 180 21.57 13.48 19.55
CA TYR A 180 22.30 14.67 20.06
C TYR A 180 21.39 15.49 20.98
N TYR A 181 20.93 14.88 22.07
CA TYR A 181 20.65 15.61 23.31
C TYR A 181 21.15 14.74 24.47
N GLN A 182 22.44 14.86 24.77
CA GLN A 182 22.89 14.78 26.15
C GLN A 182 23.59 16.08 26.48
N ALA A 183 23.04 16.72 27.50
CA ALA A 183 23.53 17.92 28.12
C ALA A 183 24.87 17.69 28.82
N ALA A 184 25.75 18.69 28.74
CA ALA A 184 26.41 19.32 29.88
C ALA A 184 27.00 20.65 29.42
#